data_AF-A0A326GQV5-F1
#
_entry.id   AF-A0A326GQV5-F1
#
_cell.length_a   1.000
_cell.length_b   1.000
_cell.length_c   1.000
_cell.angle_alpha   90.00
_cell.angle_beta   90.00
_cell.angle_gamma   90.00
#
_symmetry.space_group_name_H-M   'P 1'
#
loop_
_entity.id
_entity.type
_entity.pdbx_description
1 polymer ?
#
loop_
_entity_poly.entity_id
_entity_poly.type
_entity_poly.pdbx_seq_one_letter_code
_entity_poly.pdbx_strand_id
1 'polypeptide(L)'
;MTIGLGALLLLSACGGAETAVEANATDAAVPVEAPAEAPVAPVTPPVEASATPSAAATGQSLDEFWARFRTAALANDAAGIAALSAPTVMQHGDLDDSPKHRLTPAQVGPVLKKLLDNPNNVDGEGQTQRQLLEATRTVKVDPTWAKDRIRIGDMEFALGRNGWQLDQIYYEDYD
;
A
#
# COMPACT_ATOMS: atom_id res chain seq x y z
N MET A 1 -31.10 -20.94 -25.52
CA MET A 1 -32.27 -20.11 -25.15
C MET A 1 -32.98 -20.77 -23.98
N THR A 2 -32.73 -20.29 -22.76
CA THR A 2 -33.64 -20.50 -21.63
C THR A 2 -33.39 -19.36 -20.64
N ILE A 3 -34.38 -18.49 -20.49
CA ILE A 3 -34.38 -17.31 -19.62
C ILE A 3 -34.99 -17.75 -18.29
N GLY A 4 -34.29 -17.55 -17.19
CA GLY A 4 -34.76 -17.81 -15.83
C GLY A 4 -34.99 -16.50 -15.08
N LEU A 5 -36.22 -15.97 -15.18
CA LEU A 5 -36.75 -14.90 -14.35
C LEU A 5 -36.81 -15.34 -12.88
N GLY A 6 -36.39 -14.48 -11.97
CA GLY A 6 -36.55 -14.69 -10.53
C GLY A 6 -36.55 -13.37 -9.76
N ALA A 7 -37.68 -12.68 -9.79
CA ALA A 7 -37.97 -11.55 -8.91
C ALA A 7 -38.38 -12.08 -7.52
N LEU A 8 -37.84 -11.49 -6.45
CA LEU A 8 -38.44 -11.57 -5.12
C LEU A 8 -38.32 -10.22 -4.40
N LEU A 9 -39.50 -9.71 -4.05
CA LEU A 9 -39.78 -8.44 -3.41
C LEU A 9 -39.94 -8.62 -1.89
N LEU A 10 -39.53 -7.55 -1.18
CA LEU A 10 -40.11 -7.00 0.06
C LEU A 10 -40.01 -7.79 1.37
N LEU A 11 -39.48 -7.12 2.41
CA LEU A 11 -40.19 -6.89 3.68
C LEU A 11 -39.55 -5.76 4.49
N SER A 12 -40.38 -4.77 4.81
CA SER A 12 -40.16 -3.69 5.77
C SER A 12 -40.14 -4.20 7.21
N ALA A 13 -39.41 -3.52 8.10
CA ALA A 13 -39.72 -3.49 9.52
C ALA A 13 -39.46 -2.10 10.10
N CYS A 14 -40.56 -1.49 10.56
CA CYS A 14 -40.65 -0.32 11.43
C CYS A 14 -40.30 -0.66 12.88
N GLY A 15 -39.91 0.36 13.64
CA GLY A 15 -40.00 0.43 15.11
C GLY A 15 -38.71 1.00 15.71
N GLY A 16 -38.68 2.05 16.52
CA GLY A 16 -39.74 2.79 17.22
C GLY A 16 -39.28 3.10 18.66
N ALA A 17 -39.62 4.31 19.14
CA ALA A 17 -39.49 4.88 20.50
C ALA A 17 -38.08 5.41 20.90
N GLU A 18 -37.83 6.71 21.11
CA GLU A 18 -38.46 7.75 21.98
C GLU A 18 -38.14 7.63 23.48
N THR A 19 -37.48 8.68 24.01
CA THR A 19 -37.59 9.25 25.38
C THR A 19 -36.77 10.54 25.41
N ALA A 20 -37.40 11.73 25.34
CA ALA A 20 -37.79 12.62 26.46
C ALA A 20 -36.57 13.11 27.29
N VAL A 21 -36.03 14.31 27.03
CA VAL A 21 -36.35 15.63 27.65
C VAL A 21 -36.17 15.65 29.17
N GLU A 22 -35.18 16.41 29.66
CA GLU A 22 -35.42 17.47 30.65
C GLU A 22 -34.24 18.44 30.70
N ALA A 23 -34.54 19.72 30.47
CA ALA A 23 -33.66 20.84 30.73
C ALA A 23 -33.86 21.27 32.19
N ASN A 24 -32.77 21.53 32.91
CA ASN A 24 -32.85 22.35 34.11
C ASN A 24 -31.66 23.30 34.15
N ALA A 25 -31.98 24.60 34.04
CA ALA A 25 -31.06 25.69 34.28
C ALA A 25 -31.16 26.10 35.74
N THR A 26 -30.05 26.36 36.41
CA THR A 26 -29.99 27.37 37.47
C THR A 26 -28.59 27.94 37.57
N ASP A 27 -28.58 29.26 37.46
CA ASP A 27 -27.53 30.25 37.70
C ASP A 27 -27.13 30.28 39.19
N ALA A 28 -25.83 30.39 39.47
CA ALA A 28 -25.31 31.01 40.70
C ALA A 28 -23.83 31.38 40.55
N ALA A 29 -23.50 32.56 41.03
CA ALA A 29 -22.25 33.30 40.84
C ALA A 29 -21.04 32.81 41.66
N VAL A 30 -19.87 33.24 41.18
CA VAL A 30 -18.47 33.05 41.64
C VAL A 30 -18.20 33.60 43.07
N PRO A 31 -17.15 33.18 43.81
CA PRO A 31 -15.81 33.78 43.62
C PRO A 31 -14.56 32.87 43.85
N VAL A 32 -13.58 33.07 42.96
CA VAL A 32 -12.11 33.17 43.13
C VAL A 32 -11.41 32.46 44.31
N GLU A 33 -10.58 31.45 44.00
CA GLU A 33 -9.25 31.29 44.61
C GLU A 33 -8.32 30.50 43.66
N ALA A 34 -7.14 31.04 43.39
CA ALA A 34 -5.99 30.39 42.78
C ALA A 34 -4.75 30.86 43.57
N PRO A 35 -3.58 30.21 43.52
CA PRO A 35 -3.20 28.98 42.80
C PRO A 35 -2.47 27.95 43.69
N ALA A 36 -2.46 26.68 43.29
CA ALA A 36 -1.41 25.75 43.73
C ALA A 36 -0.78 25.13 42.48
N GLU A 37 0.45 25.55 42.20
CA GLU A 37 1.34 24.99 41.18
C GLU A 37 1.39 23.47 41.29
N ALA A 38 0.86 22.78 40.27
CA ALA A 38 1.22 21.41 39.99
C ALA A 38 2.53 21.43 39.17
N PRO A 39 3.56 20.64 39.54
CA PRO A 39 4.81 20.60 38.82
C PRO A 39 4.58 20.07 37.39
N VAL A 40 4.93 20.91 36.42
CA VAL A 40 5.03 20.59 35.00
C VAL A 40 5.97 19.40 34.81
N ALA A 41 5.41 18.25 34.44
CA ALA A 41 6.18 17.15 33.88
C ALA A 41 6.84 17.63 32.57
N PRO A 42 8.12 17.33 32.32
CA PRO A 42 8.74 17.66 31.05
C PRO A 42 8.07 16.85 29.94
N VAL A 43 7.32 17.53 29.09
CA VAL A 43 6.90 17.00 27.79
C VAL A 43 8.17 16.89 26.95
N THR A 44 8.73 15.69 26.89
CA THR A 44 9.74 15.33 25.90
C THR A 44 9.08 15.50 24.53
N PRO A 45 9.58 16.36 23.63
CA PRO A 45 9.05 16.43 22.28
C PRO A 45 9.28 15.06 21.62
N PRO A 46 8.32 14.57 20.79
CA PRO A 46 8.57 13.38 20.00
C PRO A 46 9.79 13.65 19.12
N VAL A 47 10.81 12.80 19.26
CA VAL A 47 11.93 12.76 18.32
C VAL A 47 11.31 12.38 16.99
N GLU A 48 11.12 13.36 16.10
CA GLU A 48 10.88 13.10 14.69
C GLU A 48 12.05 12.23 14.22
N ALA A 49 11.75 10.96 13.96
CA ALA A 49 12.64 10.08 13.25
C ALA A 49 12.81 10.70 11.86
N SER A 50 13.87 11.49 11.70
CA SER A 50 14.37 11.89 10.40
C SER A 50 14.67 10.61 9.63
N ALA A 51 13.69 10.17 8.84
CA ALA A 51 13.89 9.15 7.84
C ALA A 51 14.86 9.74 6.83
N THR A 52 16.15 9.44 7.00
CA THR A 52 17.16 9.76 6.01
C THR A 52 16.71 9.11 4.71
N PRO A 53 16.44 9.87 3.64
CA PRO A 53 16.09 9.28 2.36
C PRO A 53 17.26 8.39 1.95
N SER A 54 17.01 7.08 1.90
CA SER A 54 17.97 6.10 1.44
C SER A 54 18.32 6.47 0.00
N ALA A 55 19.54 6.95 -0.22
CA ALA A 55 20.01 7.33 -1.54
C ALA A 55 19.87 6.14 -2.49
N ALA A 56 19.33 6.37 -3.70
CA ALA A 56 19.23 5.36 -4.73
C ALA A 56 20.60 4.69 -4.94
N ALA A 57 20.65 3.37 -4.76
CA ALA A 57 21.89 2.61 -4.74
C ALA A 57 22.47 2.46 -6.15
N THR A 58 23.24 3.47 -6.57
CA THR A 58 23.87 3.50 -7.89
C THR A 58 24.79 2.29 -8.09
N GLY A 59 24.57 1.51 -9.16
CA GLY A 59 25.43 0.37 -9.51
C GLY A 59 25.11 -0.95 -8.77
N GLN A 60 23.95 -1.04 -8.12
CA GLN A 60 23.52 -2.25 -7.42
C GLN A 60 23.26 -3.42 -8.39
N SER A 61 23.68 -4.63 -8.02
CA SER A 61 23.37 -5.86 -8.77
C SER A 61 21.88 -6.23 -8.66
N LEU A 62 21.39 -7.04 -9.61
CA LEU A 62 19.99 -7.48 -9.57
C LEU A 62 19.65 -8.25 -8.30
N ASP A 63 20.52 -9.16 -7.85
CA ASP A 63 20.27 -9.96 -6.65
C ASP A 63 20.24 -9.11 -5.37
N GLU A 64 21.13 -8.13 -5.26
CA GLU A 64 21.11 -7.20 -4.13
C GLU A 64 19.86 -6.32 -4.15
N PHE A 65 19.46 -5.82 -5.33
CA PHE A 65 18.24 -5.06 -5.50
C PHE A 65 17.04 -5.88 -5.08
N TRP A 66 16.93 -7.10 -5.61
CA TRP A 66 15.83 -8.00 -5.35
C TRP A 66 15.71 -8.35 -3.86
N ALA A 67 16.83 -8.63 -3.21
CA ALA A 67 16.84 -8.90 -1.77
C ALA A 67 16.26 -7.73 -0.96
N ARG A 68 16.66 -6.49 -1.28
CA ARG A 68 16.13 -5.29 -0.61
C ARG A 68 14.66 -5.06 -0.92
N PHE A 69 14.27 -5.18 -2.18
CA PHE A 69 12.88 -4.98 -2.61
C PHE A 69 11.96 -6.00 -1.94
N ARG A 70 12.32 -7.27 -1.97
CA ARG A 70 11.58 -8.35 -1.30
C ARG A 70 11.42 -8.10 0.18
N THR A 71 12.48 -7.69 0.88
CA THR A 71 12.40 -7.35 2.31
C THR A 71 11.44 -6.18 2.55
N ALA A 72 11.55 -5.09 1.78
CA ALA A 72 10.67 -3.93 1.93
C ALA A 72 9.21 -4.25 1.63
N ALA A 73 8.94 -4.97 0.53
CA ALA A 73 7.61 -5.39 0.11
C ALA A 73 6.93 -6.30 1.14
N LEU A 74 7.62 -7.34 1.62
CA LEU A 74 7.07 -8.26 2.61
C LEU A 74 6.83 -7.60 3.97
N ALA A 75 7.64 -6.60 4.33
CA ALA A 75 7.46 -5.80 5.55
C ALA A 75 6.41 -4.68 5.42
N ASN A 76 5.86 -4.44 4.22
CA ASN A 76 5.07 -3.25 3.89
C ASN A 76 5.80 -1.93 4.21
N ASP A 77 7.13 -1.89 4.06
CA ASP A 77 7.95 -0.70 4.28
C ASP A 77 7.77 0.28 3.13
N ALA A 78 6.84 1.22 3.29
CA ALA A 78 6.52 2.22 2.27
C ALA A 78 7.72 3.09 1.88
N ALA A 79 8.62 3.42 2.81
CA ALA A 79 9.80 4.23 2.53
C ALA A 79 10.84 3.43 1.72
N GLY A 80 11.06 2.17 2.10
CA GLY A 80 11.91 1.25 1.36
C GLY A 80 11.40 0.97 -0.05
N ILE A 81 10.10 0.74 -0.21
CA ILE A 81 9.46 0.55 -1.52
C ILE A 81 9.64 1.80 -2.39
N ALA A 82 9.38 2.98 -1.85
CA ALA A 82 9.53 4.24 -2.58
C ALA A 82 10.98 4.47 -3.04
N ALA A 83 11.97 4.16 -2.19
CA ALA A 83 13.40 4.30 -2.52
C ALA A 83 13.88 3.30 -3.60
N LEU A 84 13.16 2.18 -3.77
CA LEU A 84 13.46 1.13 -4.75
C LEU A 84 12.56 1.19 -5.98
N SER A 85 11.76 2.26 -6.11
CA SER A 85 10.86 2.48 -7.23
C SER A 85 11.36 3.59 -8.14
N ALA A 86 10.94 3.55 -9.40
CA ALA A 86 11.12 4.65 -10.33
C ALA A 86 10.46 5.94 -9.78
N PRO A 87 10.93 7.14 -10.16
CA PRO A 87 10.28 8.40 -9.81
C PRO A 87 8.81 8.47 -10.25
N THR A 88 8.44 7.68 -11.24
CA THR A 88 7.05 7.45 -11.65
C THR A 88 6.90 6.00 -12.04
N VAL A 89 6.03 5.28 -11.35
CA VAL A 89 5.69 3.88 -11.64
C VAL A 89 4.42 3.85 -12.48
N MET A 90 4.41 3.07 -13.57
CA MET A 90 3.22 2.89 -14.39
C MET A 90 2.34 1.79 -13.81
N GLN A 91 1.05 2.06 -13.64
CA GLN A 91 0.06 1.05 -13.29
C GLN A 91 -0.78 0.73 -14.52
N HIS A 92 -0.81 -0.55 -14.89
CA HIS A 92 -1.57 -1.14 -15.97
C HIS A 92 -2.75 -1.94 -15.40
N GLY A 93 -3.76 -2.24 -16.22
CA GLY A 93 -4.74 -3.27 -15.86
C GLY A 93 -4.14 -4.67 -15.93
N ASP A 94 -4.90 -5.65 -15.45
CA ASP A 94 -4.43 -7.05 -15.30
C ASP A 94 -4.15 -7.74 -16.66
N LEU A 95 -4.65 -7.18 -17.76
CA LEU A 95 -4.47 -7.71 -19.11
C LEU A 95 -3.33 -7.02 -19.89
N ASP A 96 -2.38 -6.42 -19.17
CA ASP A 96 -1.26 -5.66 -19.74
C ASP A 96 -1.71 -4.56 -20.72
N ASP A 97 -2.88 -3.95 -20.48
CA ASP A 97 -3.39 -2.88 -21.32
C ASP A 97 -2.61 -1.56 -21.13
N SER A 98 -2.97 -0.51 -21.88
CA SER A 98 -2.27 0.78 -21.79
C SER A 98 -2.26 1.30 -20.35
N PRO A 99 -1.15 1.91 -19.89
CA PRO A 99 -1.02 2.34 -18.49
C PRO A 99 -2.17 3.27 -18.12
N LYS A 100 -2.94 2.87 -17.12
CA LYS A 100 -4.14 3.57 -16.64
C LYS A 100 -3.75 4.70 -15.69
N HIS A 101 -2.71 4.49 -14.89
CA HIS A 101 -2.31 5.44 -13.86
C HIS A 101 -0.78 5.63 -13.79
N ARG A 102 -0.39 6.85 -13.44
CA ARG A 102 1.00 7.20 -13.11
C ARG A 102 1.10 7.37 -11.60
N LEU A 103 1.84 6.50 -10.94
CA LEU A 103 2.00 6.51 -9.49
C LEU A 103 3.23 7.34 -9.09
N THR A 104 3.04 8.25 -8.16
CA THR A 104 4.14 8.90 -7.43
C THR A 104 4.71 7.92 -6.40
N PRO A 105 5.95 8.12 -5.92
CA PRO A 105 6.60 7.20 -4.97
C PRO A 105 5.76 6.92 -3.71
N ALA A 106 5.03 7.90 -3.20
CA ALA A 106 4.16 7.75 -2.03
C ALA A 106 2.93 6.85 -2.29
N GLN A 107 2.49 6.73 -3.54
CA GLN A 107 1.33 5.91 -3.92
C GLN A 107 1.71 4.44 -4.19
N VAL A 108 2.98 4.15 -4.46
CA VAL A 108 3.43 2.80 -4.81
C VAL A 108 3.21 1.82 -3.66
N GLY A 109 3.56 2.20 -2.43
CA GLY A 109 3.43 1.32 -1.25
C GLY A 109 2.00 0.80 -1.03
N PRO A 110 0.98 1.68 -0.95
CA PRO A 110 -0.42 1.26 -0.83
C PRO A 110 -0.90 0.35 -1.96
N VAL A 111 -0.55 0.65 -3.21
CA VAL A 111 -0.93 -0.16 -4.38
C VAL A 111 -0.26 -1.53 -4.32
N LEU A 112 1.05 -1.57 -4.06
CA LEU A 112 1.80 -2.81 -3.93
C LEU A 112 1.25 -3.68 -2.80
N LYS A 113 0.88 -3.08 -1.66
CA LYS A 113 0.27 -3.81 -0.55
C LYS A 113 -1.01 -4.55 -0.99
N LYS A 114 -1.90 -3.87 -1.73
CA LYS A 114 -3.12 -4.51 -2.28
C LYS A 114 -2.76 -5.64 -3.24
N LEU A 115 -1.84 -5.38 -4.18
CA LEU A 115 -1.39 -6.37 -5.15
C LEU A 115 -0.84 -7.64 -4.48
N LEU A 116 -0.06 -7.51 -3.39
CA LEU A 116 0.55 -8.66 -2.73
C LEU A 116 -0.46 -9.69 -2.22
N ASP A 117 -1.69 -9.27 -1.94
CA ASP A 117 -2.74 -10.14 -1.45
C ASP A 117 -3.57 -10.77 -2.59
N ASN A 118 -3.32 -10.39 -3.85
CA ASN A 118 -3.98 -10.95 -5.02
C ASN A 118 -3.30 -12.22 -5.54
N PRO A 119 -4.05 -13.09 -6.25
CA PRO A 119 -3.48 -14.20 -6.99
C PRO A 119 -2.42 -13.74 -7.98
N ASN A 120 -1.35 -14.52 -8.12
CA ASN A 120 -0.41 -14.40 -9.21
C ASN A 120 -1.07 -14.96 -10.48
N ASN A 121 -1.35 -14.09 -11.45
CA ASN A 121 -2.04 -14.48 -12.67
C ASN A 121 -1.08 -15.06 -13.74
N VAL A 122 0.22 -15.11 -13.47
CA VAL A 122 1.24 -15.49 -14.46
C VAL A 122 1.44 -17.01 -14.58
N ASP A 123 1.40 -17.75 -13.47
CA ASP A 123 1.74 -19.18 -13.44
C ASP A 123 0.51 -20.10 -13.29
N GLY A 124 -0.66 -19.54 -12.94
CA GLY A 124 -1.88 -20.32 -12.72
C GLY A 124 -1.82 -21.25 -11.50
N GLU A 125 -0.80 -21.12 -10.64
CA GLU A 125 -0.61 -22.01 -9.49
C GLU A 125 -1.47 -21.61 -8.28
N GLY A 126 -2.29 -20.56 -8.41
CA GLY A 126 -3.21 -20.09 -7.37
C GLY A 126 -2.50 -19.48 -6.15
N GLN A 127 -1.18 -19.31 -6.22
CA GLN A 127 -0.42 -18.61 -5.18
C GLN A 127 -0.64 -17.10 -5.26
N THR A 128 -0.56 -16.40 -4.13
CA THR A 128 -0.60 -14.94 -4.13
C THR A 128 0.73 -14.32 -4.56
N GLN A 129 0.70 -13.05 -4.97
CA GLN A 129 1.93 -12.29 -5.25
C GLN A 129 2.87 -12.26 -4.03
N ARG A 130 2.33 -12.23 -2.80
CA ARG A 130 3.12 -12.37 -1.56
C ARG A 130 3.85 -13.71 -1.50
N GLN A 131 3.16 -14.81 -1.77
CA GLN A 131 3.75 -16.15 -1.77
C GLN A 131 4.83 -16.30 -2.84
N LEU A 132 4.61 -15.71 -4.02
CA LEU A 132 5.62 -15.64 -5.09
C LEU A 132 6.89 -14.93 -4.62
N LEU A 133 6.76 -13.77 -3.95
CA LEU A 133 7.89 -13.04 -3.39
C LEU A 133 8.61 -13.85 -2.31
N GLU A 134 7.89 -14.54 -1.45
CA GLU A 134 8.46 -15.38 -0.40
C GLU A 134 9.30 -16.54 -0.99
N ALA A 135 8.79 -17.17 -2.05
CA ALA A 135 9.43 -18.29 -2.76
C ALA A 135 10.62 -17.85 -3.62
N THR A 136 10.55 -16.67 -4.23
CA THR A 136 11.58 -16.15 -5.13
C THR A 136 12.72 -15.53 -4.32
N ARG A 137 13.64 -16.34 -3.81
CA ARG A 137 14.82 -15.86 -3.04
C ARG A 137 15.94 -15.29 -3.92
N THR A 138 16.02 -15.75 -5.17
CA THR A 138 17.02 -15.35 -6.15
C THR A 138 16.32 -15.20 -7.49
N VAL A 139 16.63 -14.14 -8.23
CA VAL A 139 16.03 -13.93 -9.54
C VAL A 139 16.78 -14.78 -10.55
N LYS A 140 16.06 -15.70 -11.21
CA LYS A 140 16.60 -16.42 -12.35
C LYS A 140 16.32 -15.60 -13.60
N VAL A 141 17.38 -15.04 -14.20
CA VAL A 141 17.26 -14.31 -15.46
C VAL A 141 17.26 -15.31 -16.59
N ASP A 142 16.18 -15.37 -17.35
CA ASP A 142 16.14 -16.11 -18.60
C ASP A 142 17.01 -15.39 -19.64
N PRO A 143 17.90 -16.08 -20.37
CA PRO A 143 18.77 -15.46 -21.37
C PRO A 143 18.01 -14.82 -22.55
N THR A 144 16.72 -15.11 -22.72
CA THR A 144 15.83 -14.48 -23.71
C THR A 144 15.21 -13.18 -23.25
N TRP A 145 15.29 -12.86 -21.95
CA TRP A 145 14.77 -11.60 -21.42
C TRP A 145 15.61 -10.40 -21.84
N ALA A 146 14.97 -9.24 -21.90
CA ALA A 146 15.69 -7.99 -22.08
C ALA A 146 16.68 -7.80 -20.92
N LYS A 147 17.94 -7.45 -21.23
CA LYS A 147 19.01 -7.37 -20.22
C LYS A 147 18.76 -6.30 -19.15
N ASP A 148 17.89 -5.35 -19.44
CA ASP A 148 17.56 -4.18 -18.65
C ASP A 148 16.15 -4.22 -18.09
N ARG A 149 15.38 -5.30 -18.28
CA ARG A 149 14.03 -5.44 -17.74
C ARG A 149 13.75 -6.88 -17.31
N ILE A 150 13.06 -7.03 -16.19
CA ILE A 150 12.59 -8.32 -15.71
C ILE A 150 11.17 -8.19 -15.17
N ARG A 151 10.34 -9.21 -15.39
CA ARG A 151 9.00 -9.31 -14.79
C ARG A 151 8.97 -10.46 -13.81
N ILE A 152 8.46 -10.21 -12.61
CA ILE A 152 8.25 -11.21 -11.58
C ILE A 152 6.80 -11.04 -11.11
N GLY A 153 5.95 -11.99 -11.47
CA GLY A 153 4.50 -11.86 -11.28
C GLY A 153 3.98 -10.62 -11.98
N ASP A 154 3.24 -9.80 -11.25
CA ASP A 154 2.62 -8.57 -11.76
C ASP A 154 3.46 -7.31 -11.46
N MET A 155 4.76 -7.49 -11.25
CA MET A 155 5.72 -6.40 -11.08
C MET A 155 6.79 -6.48 -12.16
N GLU A 156 7.05 -5.36 -12.84
CA GLU A 156 8.16 -5.22 -13.76
C GLU A 156 9.20 -4.23 -13.24
N PHE A 157 10.46 -4.66 -13.32
CA PHE A 157 11.62 -3.92 -12.86
C PHE A 157 12.49 -3.56 -14.06
N ALA A 158 13.07 -2.37 -14.03
CA ALA A 158 13.97 -1.89 -15.07
C ALA A 158 15.31 -1.47 -14.49
N LEU A 159 16.38 -1.64 -15.26
CA LEU A 159 17.71 -1.14 -14.96
C LEU A 159 17.82 0.32 -15.41
N GLY A 160 17.67 1.24 -14.46
CA GLY A 160 17.84 2.67 -14.67
C GLY A 160 19.30 3.13 -14.49
N ARG A 161 19.52 4.45 -14.59
CA ARG A 161 20.85 5.07 -14.35
C ARG A 161 21.38 4.83 -12.94
N ASN A 162 20.46 4.69 -11.97
CA ASN A 162 20.79 4.53 -10.56
C ASN A 162 20.68 3.06 -10.10
N GLY A 163 20.62 2.10 -11.03
CA GLY A 163 20.43 0.68 -10.72
C GLY A 163 19.01 0.20 -11.02
N TRP A 164 18.71 -1.02 -10.57
CA TRP A 164 17.39 -1.62 -10.70
C TRP A 164 16.35 -0.86 -9.87
N GLN A 165 15.14 -0.75 -10.43
CA GLN A 165 14.01 -0.08 -9.80
C GLN A 165 12.70 -0.73 -10.25
N LEU A 166 11.68 -0.71 -9.39
CA LEU A 166 10.31 -1.03 -9.80
C LEU A 166 9.83 0.03 -10.80
N ASP A 167 9.38 -0.40 -11.97
CA ASP A 167 9.03 0.49 -13.09
C ASP A 167 7.53 0.38 -13.44
N GLN A 168 6.98 -0.84 -13.40
CA GLN A 168 5.58 -1.08 -13.72
C GLN A 168 4.91 -2.05 -12.74
N ILE A 169 3.62 -1.84 -12.54
CA ILE A 169 2.72 -2.69 -11.76
C ILE A 169 1.53 -3.04 -12.67
N TYR A 170 1.19 -4.33 -12.76
CA TYR A 170 0.03 -4.84 -13.50
C TYR A 170 -1.07 -5.17 -12.51
N TYR A 171 -1.93 -4.20 -12.22
CA TYR A 171 -2.95 -4.35 -11.21
C TYR A 171 -4.14 -3.44 -11.49
N GLU A 172 -5.31 -4.05 -11.62
CA GLU A 172 -6.59 -3.37 -11.66
C GLU A 172 -7.30 -3.45 -10.30
N ASP A 173 -7.63 -2.29 -9.74
CA ASP A 173 -8.41 -2.20 -8.51
C ASP A 173 -9.90 -2.29 -8.89
N TYR A 174 -10.55 -3.39 -8.50
CA TYR A 174 -11.99 -3.56 -8.63
C TYR A 174 -12.62 -3.18 -7.29
N ASP A 175 -12.74 -1.88 -7.02
CA ASP A 175 -13.55 -1.38 -5.90
C ASP A 175 -15.05 -1.74 -6.07
#